data_AF-A0A318XGW9-F1
#
_entry.id   AF-A0A318XGW9-F1
#
_cell.length_a   1.000
_cell.length_b   1.000
_cell.length_c   1.000
_cell.angle_alpha   90.00
_cell.angle_beta   90.00
_cell.angle_gamma   90.00
#
_symmetry.space_group_name_H-M   'P 1'
#
loop_
_entity.id
_entity.type
_entity.pdbx_description
1 polymer ?
#
loop_
_entity_poly.entity_id
_entity_poly.type
_entity_poly.pdbx_seq_one_letter_code
_entity_poly.pdbx_strand_id
1 'polypeptide(L)'
;MYNSIQQFLDFGIENIRETIEKFIEQGDDVTNLILGLQKDIFELGRNIVSEVLEGMDEHLRKSGLRKQQWEIIRKDSSSILTSFGMTNYSRTYFLSKETGERKYLVDGIVGIEPHERVTDDVVINAIDEAVDSTYRKGGERASYVDKISKQAVMDKIHNLEVVQPSAANKCKKDNKVLFIEADEDHVAQQRKKREKPKKPNQKDILMPKMVYVHEGIDYDKSTAKRKVLKNARYFGGILNSEELWLEVSRYIDEVYNINKVETIYLSGDGASWIKHGFRRANLF
;
A
#
# COMPACT_ATOMS: atom_id res chain seq x y z
N MET A 1 -6.85 -0.17 35.05
CA MET A 1 -6.01 0.82 34.35
C MET A 1 -4.98 0.02 33.57
N TYR A 2 -4.68 0.40 32.33
CA TYR A 2 -3.70 -0.34 31.53
C TYR A 2 -2.33 -0.28 32.24
N ASN A 3 -1.75 -1.43 32.54
CA ASN A 3 -0.46 -1.60 33.18
C ASN A 3 0.63 -0.84 32.41
N SER A 4 0.56 -0.78 31.08
CA SER A 4 1.48 -0.05 30.20
C SER A 4 1.38 1.47 30.39
N ILE A 5 0.17 1.99 30.63
CA ILE A 5 -0.03 3.41 30.92
C ILE A 5 0.55 3.73 32.30
N GLN A 6 0.29 2.88 33.30
CA GLN A 6 0.87 3.07 34.63
C GLN A 6 2.40 2.98 34.60
N GLN A 7 2.94 1.97 33.93
CA GLN A 7 4.39 1.81 33.74
C GLN A 7 5.02 3.02 33.04
N PHE A 8 4.31 3.62 32.09
CA PHE A 8 4.76 4.86 31.45
C PHE A 8 4.72 6.06 32.39
N LEU A 9 3.70 6.18 33.23
CA LEU A 9 3.65 7.22 34.26
C LEU A 9 4.79 7.05 35.28
N ASP A 10 5.10 5.80 35.65
CA ASP A 10 6.11 5.48 36.67
C ASP A 10 7.54 5.62 36.14
N PHE A 11 7.80 5.19 34.90
CA PHE A 11 9.15 5.11 34.34
C PHE A 11 9.33 5.93 33.05
N GLY A 12 8.32 5.99 32.20
CA GLY A 12 8.39 6.72 30.92
C GLY A 12 8.54 8.23 31.10
N ILE A 13 7.86 8.82 32.10
CA ILE A 13 8.02 10.24 32.45
C ILE A 13 9.46 10.52 32.89
N GLU A 14 10.08 9.63 33.66
CA GLU A 14 11.46 9.81 34.10
C GLU A 14 12.44 9.70 32.93
N ASN A 15 12.25 8.73 32.04
CA ASN A 15 13.06 8.59 30.83
C ASN A 15 13.00 9.85 29.92
N ILE A 16 11.79 10.42 29.77
CA ILE A 16 11.60 11.67 29.03
C ILE A 16 12.30 12.83 29.76
N ARG A 17 12.21 12.90 31.09
CA ARG A 17 12.89 13.93 31.88
C ARG A 17 14.40 13.84 31.70
N GLU A 18 14.98 12.65 31.83
CA GLU A 18 16.42 12.44 31.60
C GLU A 18 16.84 12.83 30.18
N THR A 19 15.99 12.55 29.17
CA THR A 19 16.26 12.92 27.78
C THR A 19 16.30 14.45 27.62
N ILE A 20 15.38 15.16 28.27
CA ILE A 20 15.33 16.63 28.27
C ILE A 20 16.52 17.22 29.04
N GLU A 21 16.87 16.66 30.20
CA GLU A 21 18.01 17.10 31.01
C GLU A 21 19.32 16.95 30.25
N LYS A 22 19.57 15.78 29.63
CA LYS A 22 20.75 15.54 28.78
C LYS A 22 20.85 16.55 27.64
N PHE A 23 19.73 16.86 26.99
CA PHE A 23 19.67 17.87 25.93
C PHE A 23 20.07 19.27 26.44
N ILE A 24 19.55 19.69 27.59
CA ILE A 24 19.85 21.00 28.20
C ILE A 24 21.33 21.07 28.64
N GLU A 25 21.84 20.02 29.28
CA GLU A 25 23.19 19.98 29.85
C GLU A 25 24.29 19.91 28.79
N GLN A 26 24.06 19.17 27.69
CA GLN A 26 25.08 18.91 26.67
C GLN A 26 25.09 19.97 25.57
N GLY A 27 24.11 20.89 25.54
CA GLY A 27 23.95 21.86 24.45
C GLY A 27 23.70 21.17 23.10
N ASP A 28 22.97 20.06 23.15
CA ASP A 28 22.75 19.17 22.03
C ASP A 28 21.79 19.80 20.99
N ASP A 29 21.78 19.32 19.75
CA ASP A 29 20.85 19.84 18.73
C ASP A 29 19.42 19.32 18.99
N VAL A 30 18.42 20.12 18.61
CA VAL A 30 16.99 19.79 18.68
C VAL A 30 16.68 18.46 17.99
N THR A 31 17.46 18.09 16.98
CA THR A 31 17.39 16.77 16.33
C THR A 31 17.54 15.61 17.32
N ASN A 32 18.52 15.68 18.23
CA ASN A 32 18.78 14.60 19.19
C ASN A 32 17.65 14.49 20.22
N LEU A 33 17.10 15.63 20.65
CA LEU A 33 15.90 15.66 21.50
C LEU A 33 14.71 14.96 20.84
N ILE A 34 14.43 15.27 19.57
CA ILE A 34 13.31 14.67 18.82
C ILE A 34 13.49 13.14 18.70
N LEU A 35 14.70 12.67 18.35
CA LEU A 35 14.97 11.24 18.21
C LEU A 35 14.85 10.49 19.54
N GLY A 36 15.28 11.10 20.65
CA GLY A 36 15.12 10.56 22.00
C GLY A 36 13.64 10.41 22.37
N LEU A 37 12.86 11.49 22.25
CA LEU A 37 11.43 11.48 22.55
C LEU A 37 10.65 10.48 21.68
N GLN A 38 10.99 10.40 20.39
CA GLN A 38 10.35 9.46 19.47
C GLN A 38 10.56 8.01 19.91
N LYS A 39 11.76 7.66 20.39
CA LYS A 39 12.06 6.33 20.91
C LYS A 39 11.16 5.97 22.10
N ASP A 40 11.02 6.87 23.07
CA ASP A 40 10.22 6.64 24.28
C ASP A 40 8.73 6.51 23.96
N ILE A 41 8.21 7.35 23.06
CA ILE A 41 6.81 7.29 22.62
C ILE A 41 6.51 5.99 21.87
N PHE A 42 7.43 5.52 21.02
CA PHE A 42 7.22 4.27 20.27
C PHE A 42 7.36 3.04 21.17
N GLU A 43 8.19 3.10 22.20
CA GLU A 43 8.20 2.08 23.25
C GLU A 43 6.86 2.00 23.98
N LEU A 44 6.29 3.14 24.38
CA LEU A 44 4.94 3.19 24.94
C LEU A 44 3.91 2.56 23.99
N GLY A 45 3.95 2.93 22.71
CA GLY A 45 3.05 2.37 21.68
C GLY A 45 3.11 0.84 21.61
N ARG A 46 4.32 0.27 21.57
CA ARG A 46 4.53 -1.20 21.57
C ARG A 46 3.96 -1.86 22.82
N ASN A 47 4.18 -1.27 23.99
CA ASN A 47 3.69 -1.81 25.26
C ASN A 47 2.16 -1.81 25.30
N ILE A 48 1.52 -0.71 24.88
CA ILE A 48 0.06 -0.62 24.81
C ILE A 48 -0.52 -1.68 23.86
N VAL A 49 0.06 -1.83 22.65
CA VAL A 49 -0.41 -2.84 21.70
C VAL A 49 -0.29 -4.25 22.29
N SER A 50 0.86 -4.58 22.88
CA SER A 50 1.07 -5.88 23.53
C SER A 50 0.03 -6.14 24.63
N GLU A 51 -0.18 -5.17 25.52
CA GLU A 51 -1.15 -5.31 26.61
C GLU A 51 -2.58 -5.46 26.12
N VAL A 52 -2.99 -4.71 25.09
CA VAL A 52 -4.34 -4.84 24.52
C VAL A 52 -4.54 -6.24 23.95
N LEU A 53 -3.58 -6.77 23.19
CA LEU A 53 -3.66 -8.11 22.61
C LEU A 53 -3.70 -9.20 23.70
N GLU A 54 -2.84 -9.08 24.72
CA GLU A 54 -2.83 -10.04 25.84
C GLU A 54 -4.08 -9.92 26.73
N GLY A 55 -4.61 -8.72 26.91
CA GLY A 55 -5.86 -8.46 27.62
C GLY A 55 -7.07 -9.07 26.89
N MET A 56 -7.11 -8.95 25.56
CA MET A 56 -8.10 -9.63 24.72
C MET A 56 -8.00 -11.15 24.85
N ASP A 57 -6.78 -11.71 24.81
CA ASP A 57 -6.54 -13.15 25.00
C ASP A 57 -7.07 -13.62 26.36
N GLU A 58 -6.73 -12.89 27.41
CA GLU A 58 -7.16 -13.22 28.77
C GLU A 58 -8.69 -13.12 28.94
N HIS A 59 -9.32 -12.15 28.29
CA HIS A 59 -10.78 -12.06 28.24
C HIS A 59 -11.40 -13.28 27.56
N LEU A 60 -10.86 -13.72 26.41
CA LEU A 60 -11.30 -14.94 25.72
C LEU A 60 -11.08 -16.20 26.57
N ARG A 61 -9.96 -16.27 27.30
CA ARG A 61 -9.69 -17.35 28.26
C ARG A 61 -10.71 -17.40 29.39
N LYS A 62 -11.25 -16.26 29.83
CA LYS A 62 -12.30 -16.20 30.86
C LYS A 62 -13.72 -16.37 30.33
N SER A 63 -13.95 -16.09 29.04
CA SER A 63 -15.27 -16.12 28.40
C SER A 63 -15.96 -17.49 28.49
N GLY A 64 -17.21 -17.47 28.97
CA GLY A 64 -18.08 -18.65 29.04
C GLY A 64 -18.49 -19.18 27.67
N LEU A 65 -18.82 -18.27 26.73
CA LEU A 65 -19.17 -18.63 25.35
C LEU A 65 -18.03 -19.37 24.66
N ARG A 66 -16.81 -18.83 24.79
CA ARG A 66 -15.61 -19.46 24.24
C ARG A 66 -15.43 -20.88 24.79
N LYS A 67 -15.60 -21.11 26.11
CA LYS A 67 -15.45 -22.45 26.73
C LYS A 67 -16.42 -23.51 26.18
N GLN A 68 -17.58 -23.10 25.69
CA GLN A 68 -18.55 -24.02 25.08
C GLN A 68 -18.01 -24.58 23.76
N GLN A 69 -17.33 -23.75 22.96
CA GLN A 69 -16.92 -24.10 21.59
C GLN A 69 -15.42 -24.43 21.45
N TRP A 70 -14.57 -23.95 22.37
CA TRP A 70 -13.11 -23.99 22.22
C TRP A 70 -12.39 -24.44 23.50
N GLU A 71 -11.44 -25.35 23.31
CA GLU A 71 -10.50 -25.83 24.33
C GLU A 71 -9.20 -25.05 24.30
N ILE A 72 -8.60 -24.82 25.47
CA ILE A 72 -7.27 -24.21 25.58
C ILE A 72 -6.24 -25.33 25.44
N ILE A 73 -5.35 -25.21 24.48
CA ILE A 73 -4.26 -26.18 24.29
C ILE A 73 -2.98 -25.69 24.98
N ARG A 74 -2.53 -24.48 24.65
CA ARG A 74 -1.31 -23.89 25.21
C ARG A 74 -1.28 -22.37 25.00
N LYS A 75 -0.29 -21.72 25.59
CA LYS A 75 0.02 -20.30 25.39
C LYS A 75 1.37 -20.20 24.70
N ASP A 76 1.42 -19.46 23.61
CA ASP A 76 2.60 -19.29 22.77
C ASP A 76 2.99 -17.81 22.75
N SER A 77 4.30 -17.52 22.70
CA SER A 77 4.81 -16.17 22.46
C SER A 77 4.88 -15.90 20.97
N SER A 78 4.50 -14.69 20.56
CA SER A 78 4.55 -14.24 19.18
C SER A 78 5.14 -12.83 19.10
N SER A 79 5.54 -12.46 17.89
CA SER A 79 6.00 -11.13 17.59
C SER A 79 5.42 -10.67 16.27
N ILE A 80 5.03 -9.40 16.22
CA ILE A 80 4.54 -8.74 15.03
C ILE A 80 5.20 -7.39 14.85
N LEU A 81 5.66 -7.11 13.64
CA LEU A 81 6.26 -5.83 13.30
C LEU A 81 5.15 -4.80 13.03
N THR A 82 5.24 -3.67 13.72
CA THR A 82 4.37 -2.49 13.58
C THR A 82 5.20 -1.26 13.24
N SER A 83 4.57 -0.14 12.86
CA SER A 83 5.25 1.14 12.67
C SER A 83 5.99 1.61 13.94
N PHE A 84 5.50 1.26 15.13
CA PHE A 84 6.19 1.48 16.41
C PHE A 84 7.41 0.57 16.62
N GLY A 85 7.61 -0.43 15.76
CA GLY A 85 8.66 -1.45 15.82
C GLY A 85 8.12 -2.84 16.17
N MET A 86 9.04 -3.79 16.42
CA MET A 86 8.70 -5.16 16.80
C MET A 86 7.97 -5.20 18.15
N THR A 87 6.74 -5.70 18.14
CA THR A 87 5.91 -5.88 19.34
C THR A 87 5.82 -7.36 19.67
N ASN A 88 6.22 -7.72 20.90
CA ASN A 88 6.13 -9.08 21.42
C ASN A 88 4.89 -9.21 22.30
N TYR A 89 4.14 -10.30 22.16
CA TYR A 89 2.95 -10.56 22.95
C TYR A 89 2.69 -12.06 23.05
N SER A 90 1.89 -12.45 24.04
CA SER A 90 1.50 -13.83 24.28
C SER A 90 0.08 -14.09 23.82
N ARG A 91 -0.16 -15.22 23.16
CA ARG A 91 -1.47 -15.61 22.63
C ARG A 91 -1.79 -17.06 22.94
N THR A 92 -3.07 -17.37 23.11
CA THR A 92 -3.54 -18.73 23.40
C THR A 92 -3.90 -19.47 22.11
N TYR A 93 -3.41 -20.70 22.01
CA TYR A 93 -3.76 -21.62 20.94
C TYR A 93 -4.98 -22.45 21.35
N PHE A 94 -6.06 -22.34 20.56
CA PHE A 94 -7.35 -22.97 20.85
C PHE A 94 -7.65 -24.11 19.88
N LEU A 95 -8.40 -25.10 20.35
CA LEU A 95 -8.95 -26.20 19.55
C LEU A 95 -10.49 -26.12 19.53
N SER A 96 -11.09 -26.11 18.36
CA SER A 96 -12.54 -26.17 18.17
C SER A 96 -13.05 -27.54 18.56
N LYS A 97 -14.08 -27.58 19.40
CA LYS A 97 -14.75 -28.84 19.78
C LYS A 97 -15.65 -29.39 18.67
N GLU A 98 -16.15 -28.52 17.79
CA GLU A 98 -17.05 -28.93 16.69
C GLU A 98 -16.26 -29.41 15.47
N THR A 99 -15.24 -28.65 15.06
CA THR A 99 -14.54 -28.86 13.78
C THR A 99 -13.18 -29.51 13.95
N GLY A 100 -12.62 -29.53 15.16
CA GLY A 100 -11.22 -29.95 15.39
C GLY A 100 -10.18 -28.96 14.85
N GLU A 101 -10.61 -27.80 14.33
CA GLU A 101 -9.73 -26.74 13.84
C GLU A 101 -8.94 -26.11 14.99
N ARG A 102 -7.70 -25.71 14.72
CA ARG A 102 -6.86 -25.04 15.72
C ARG A 102 -6.46 -23.65 15.26
N LYS A 103 -6.65 -22.65 16.13
CA LYS A 103 -6.32 -21.26 15.80
C LYS A 103 -6.01 -20.40 17.02
N TYR A 104 -5.37 -19.27 16.76
CA TYR A 104 -5.23 -18.18 17.71
C TYR A 104 -6.44 -17.25 17.53
N LEU A 105 -7.33 -17.20 18.53
CA LEU A 105 -8.59 -16.46 18.39
C LEU A 105 -8.37 -14.95 18.36
N VAL A 106 -7.40 -14.43 19.13
CA VAL A 106 -7.07 -13.00 19.14
C VAL A 106 -6.61 -12.56 17.75
N ASP A 107 -5.67 -13.28 17.15
CA ASP A 107 -5.15 -12.99 15.80
C ASP A 107 -6.30 -12.76 14.79
N GLY A 108 -7.24 -13.69 14.72
CA GLY A 108 -8.38 -13.58 13.79
C GLY A 108 -9.34 -12.43 14.12
N ILE A 109 -9.45 -12.01 15.39
CA ILE A 109 -10.26 -10.85 15.78
C ILE A 109 -9.58 -9.54 15.33
N VAL A 110 -8.25 -9.48 15.43
CA VAL A 110 -7.48 -8.27 15.08
C VAL A 110 -6.96 -8.27 13.63
N GLY A 111 -7.35 -9.27 12.83
CA GLY A 111 -6.99 -9.35 11.41
C GLY A 111 -5.53 -9.76 11.14
N ILE A 112 -4.89 -10.50 12.04
CA ILE A 112 -3.55 -11.07 11.81
C ILE A 112 -3.71 -12.46 11.20
N GLU A 113 -3.33 -12.62 9.94
CA GLU A 113 -3.45 -13.90 9.24
C GLU A 113 -2.35 -14.90 9.66
N PRO A 114 -2.57 -16.22 9.48
CA PRO A 114 -1.54 -17.22 9.73
C PRO A 114 -0.24 -16.92 8.97
N HIS A 115 0.88 -17.00 9.67
CA HIS A 115 2.23 -16.68 9.16
C HIS A 115 2.50 -15.20 8.87
N GLU A 116 1.53 -14.31 9.07
CA GLU A 116 1.76 -12.87 8.99
C GLU A 116 2.68 -12.42 10.13
N ARG A 117 3.69 -11.61 9.77
CA ARG A 117 4.72 -11.11 10.69
C ARG A 117 4.80 -9.59 10.72
N VAL A 118 4.02 -8.92 9.89
CA VAL A 118 4.00 -7.47 9.71
C VAL A 118 2.54 -7.04 9.70
N THR A 119 2.27 -5.86 10.22
CA THR A 119 0.95 -5.23 10.16
C THR A 119 0.81 -4.40 8.89
N ASP A 120 -0.43 -4.08 8.51
CA ASP A 120 -0.73 -3.34 7.29
C ASP A 120 -0.09 -1.94 7.27
N ASP A 121 0.05 -1.25 8.40
CA ASP A 121 0.72 0.06 8.46
C ASP A 121 2.20 -0.02 8.04
N VAL A 122 2.88 -1.11 8.38
CA VAL A 122 4.26 -1.36 7.94
C VAL A 122 4.32 -1.62 6.43
N VAL A 123 3.35 -2.36 5.90
CA VAL A 123 3.24 -2.65 4.47
C VAL A 123 2.95 -1.36 3.70
N ILE A 124 2.04 -0.51 4.18
CA ILE A 124 1.73 0.79 3.60
C ILE A 124 2.98 1.66 3.53
N ASN A 125 3.68 1.85 4.64
CA ASN A 125 4.93 2.64 4.68
C ASN A 125 5.98 2.14 3.68
N ALA A 126 6.11 0.81 3.56
CA ALA A 126 7.06 0.20 2.66
C ALA A 126 6.69 0.38 1.17
N ILE A 127 5.40 0.25 0.85
CA ILE A 127 4.89 0.42 -0.52
C ILE A 127 4.98 1.89 -0.93
N ASP A 128 4.53 2.82 -0.09
CA ASP A 128 4.56 4.26 -0.37
C ASP A 128 5.96 4.74 -0.72
N GLU A 129 6.99 4.29 0.03
CA GLU A 129 8.38 4.61 -0.29
C GLU A 129 8.88 3.89 -1.54
N ALA A 130 8.45 2.64 -1.77
CA ALA A 130 8.92 1.85 -2.91
C ALA A 130 8.36 2.35 -4.26
N VAL A 131 7.19 2.99 -4.27
CA VAL A 131 6.58 3.59 -5.47
C VAL A 131 7.50 4.62 -6.10
N ASP A 132 8.14 5.47 -5.29
CA ASP A 132 9.01 6.55 -5.75
C ASP A 132 10.50 6.19 -5.74
N SER A 133 10.86 4.98 -5.29
CA SER A 133 12.26 4.63 -5.06
C SER A 133 12.66 3.18 -5.42
N THR A 134 12.97 2.34 -4.44
CA THR A 134 13.43 0.96 -4.60
C THR A 134 12.87 0.10 -3.49
N TYR A 135 12.70 -1.20 -3.74
CA TYR A 135 12.27 -2.17 -2.72
C TYR A 135 13.16 -2.16 -1.46
N ARG A 136 14.46 -1.87 -1.59
CA ARG A 136 15.37 -1.77 -0.44
C ARG A 136 15.01 -0.57 0.45
N LYS A 137 14.82 0.60 -0.15
CA LYS A 137 14.43 1.82 0.57
C LYS A 137 13.05 1.67 1.20
N GLY A 138 12.10 1.04 0.50
CA GLY A 138 10.81 0.67 1.08
C GLY A 138 10.97 -0.19 2.34
N GLY A 139 11.86 -1.18 2.30
CA GLY A 139 12.14 -2.03 3.45
C GLY A 139 12.81 -1.30 4.62
N GLU A 140 13.63 -0.28 4.32
CA GLU A 140 14.28 0.59 5.29
C GLU A 140 13.31 1.56 5.97
N ARG A 141 12.24 1.97 5.27
CA ARG A 141 11.22 2.92 5.76
C ARG A 141 9.98 2.26 6.34
N ALA A 142 9.91 0.92 6.29
CA ALA A 142 8.73 0.15 6.69
C ALA A 142 8.34 0.35 8.17
N SER A 143 9.33 0.46 9.06
CA SER A 143 9.09 0.80 10.47
C SER A 143 10.19 1.70 11.03
N TYR A 144 9.99 2.19 12.25
CA TYR A 144 10.95 3.05 12.95
C TYR A 144 12.32 2.42 13.17
N VAL A 145 12.36 1.22 13.74
CA VAL A 145 13.63 0.56 14.15
C VAL A 145 13.93 -0.61 13.24
N ASP A 146 12.94 -1.47 13.04
CA ASP A 146 13.10 -2.72 12.34
C ASP A 146 12.79 -2.53 10.84
N LYS A 147 13.51 -3.29 10.02
CA LYS A 147 13.41 -3.24 8.57
C LYS A 147 12.81 -4.53 8.03
N ILE A 148 12.09 -4.44 6.92
CA ILE A 148 11.72 -5.62 6.15
C ILE A 148 12.67 -5.77 4.96
N SER A 149 12.86 -7.02 4.51
CA SER A 149 13.76 -7.27 3.40
C SER A 149 13.19 -6.70 2.10
N LYS A 150 14.07 -6.30 1.16
CA LYS A 150 13.65 -5.92 -0.20
C LYS A 150 12.80 -7.00 -0.89
N GLN A 151 13.02 -8.27 -0.55
CA GLN A 151 12.26 -9.38 -1.10
C GLN A 151 10.83 -9.38 -0.55
N ALA A 152 10.67 -9.13 0.76
CA ALA A 152 9.34 -9.01 1.37
C ALA A 152 8.54 -7.84 0.78
N VAL A 153 9.19 -6.70 0.52
CA VAL A 153 8.55 -5.55 -0.16
C VAL A 153 8.13 -5.93 -1.58
N MET A 154 9.03 -6.56 -2.34
CA MET A 154 8.74 -7.04 -3.69
C MET A 154 7.56 -8.02 -3.70
N ASP A 155 7.55 -8.98 -2.78
CA ASP A 155 6.49 -9.99 -2.67
C ASP A 155 5.14 -9.33 -2.32
N LYS A 156 5.11 -8.36 -1.40
CA LYS A 156 3.88 -7.62 -1.06
C LYS A 156 3.36 -6.79 -2.25
N ILE A 157 4.25 -6.09 -2.98
CA ILE A 157 3.87 -5.31 -4.17
C ILE A 157 3.36 -6.22 -5.30
N HIS A 158 4.01 -7.36 -5.53
CA HIS A 158 3.66 -8.27 -6.62
C HIS A 158 2.30 -8.97 -6.40
N ASN A 159 1.90 -9.14 -5.14
CA ASN A 159 0.60 -9.69 -4.78
C ASN A 159 -0.49 -8.61 -4.61
N LEU A 160 -0.15 -7.33 -4.78
CA LEU A 160 -1.11 -6.24 -4.68
C LEU A 160 -2.01 -6.24 -5.91
N GLU A 161 -3.32 -6.37 -5.69
CA GLU A 161 -4.30 -6.12 -6.72
C GLU A 161 -4.55 -4.61 -6.83
N VAL A 162 -4.05 -4.00 -7.91
CA VAL A 162 -4.29 -2.58 -8.18
C VAL A 162 -5.67 -2.42 -8.81
N VAL A 163 -6.66 -2.10 -7.98
CA VAL A 163 -8.01 -1.81 -8.45
C VAL A 163 -8.10 -0.35 -8.88
N GLN A 164 -8.47 -0.15 -10.13
CA GLN A 164 -8.69 1.19 -10.68
C GLN A 164 -9.90 1.84 -9.99
N PRO A 165 -9.77 3.07 -9.45
CA PRO A 165 -10.86 3.71 -8.73
C PRO A 165 -12.06 3.94 -9.66
N SER A 166 -13.26 3.50 -9.26
CA SER A 166 -14.47 3.72 -10.06
C SER A 166 -14.72 5.20 -10.30
N ALA A 167 -15.37 5.53 -11.42
CA ALA A 167 -15.81 6.89 -11.63
C ALA A 167 -16.94 7.21 -10.65
N ALA A 168 -16.68 8.09 -9.68
CA ALA A 168 -17.64 8.47 -8.63
C ALA A 168 -18.86 9.31 -9.14
N ASN A 169 -19.14 9.31 -10.45
CA ASN A 169 -20.12 10.19 -11.05
C ASN A 169 -21.52 9.60 -10.95
N LYS A 170 -22.41 10.27 -10.21
CA LYS A 170 -23.84 9.92 -10.16
C LYS A 170 -24.55 10.17 -11.50
N CYS A 171 -24.06 11.11 -12.30
CA CYS A 171 -24.58 11.45 -13.62
C CYS A 171 -23.42 11.56 -14.63
N LYS A 172 -23.62 11.08 -15.86
CA LYS A 172 -22.65 11.23 -16.95
C LYS A 172 -22.43 12.73 -17.25
N LYS A 173 -21.18 13.09 -17.56
CA LYS A 173 -20.76 14.45 -17.91
C LYS A 173 -21.09 14.76 -19.36
N ASP A 174 -21.55 15.99 -19.60
CA ASP A 174 -21.80 16.50 -20.94
C ASP A 174 -20.58 17.30 -21.42
N ASN A 175 -19.71 16.67 -22.21
CA ASN A 175 -18.52 17.30 -22.77
C ASN A 175 -18.53 17.18 -24.30
N LYS A 176 -18.28 18.29 -25.00
CA LYS A 176 -18.23 18.31 -26.47
C LYS A 176 -16.93 17.75 -27.03
N VAL A 177 -15.81 17.98 -26.34
CA VAL A 177 -14.48 17.60 -26.82
C VAL A 177 -13.77 16.79 -25.75
N LEU A 178 -13.23 15.65 -26.15
CA LEU A 178 -12.32 14.85 -25.34
C LEU A 178 -10.97 14.73 -26.03
N PHE A 179 -9.93 14.67 -25.23
CA PHE A 179 -8.57 14.44 -25.68
C PHE A 179 -8.09 13.11 -25.11
N ILE A 180 -7.51 12.29 -25.97
CA ILE A 180 -6.87 11.04 -25.62
C ILE A 180 -5.43 11.15 -26.12
N GLU A 181 -4.48 10.99 -25.22
CA GLU A 181 -3.07 10.95 -25.58
C GLU A 181 -2.52 9.57 -25.19
N ALA A 182 -1.80 8.93 -26.11
CA ALA A 182 -1.29 7.58 -25.98
C ALA A 182 0.20 7.56 -26.28
N ASP A 183 0.95 6.91 -25.39
CA ASP A 183 2.41 6.79 -25.47
C ASP A 183 2.87 5.46 -24.87
N GLU A 184 4.15 5.14 -25.05
CA GLU A 184 4.79 3.99 -24.41
C GLU A 184 6.19 4.32 -23.91
N ASP A 185 6.69 3.47 -23.01
CA ASP A 185 8.10 3.49 -22.63
C ASP A 185 8.76 2.14 -22.92
N HIS A 186 10.08 2.09 -22.94
CA HIS A 186 10.88 0.92 -23.21
C HIS A 186 11.75 0.58 -22.00
N VAL A 187 11.29 -0.38 -21.19
CA VAL A 187 11.97 -0.79 -19.97
C VAL A 187 12.76 -2.07 -20.22
N ALA A 188 14.08 -2.03 -19.99
CA ALA A 188 14.93 -3.20 -20.11
C ALA A 188 14.52 -4.27 -19.06
N GLN A 189 14.11 -5.45 -19.54
CA GLN A 189 13.72 -6.57 -18.69
C GLN A 189 14.94 -7.45 -18.39
N GLN A 190 15.16 -7.73 -17.10
CA GLN A 190 16.16 -8.71 -16.71
C GLN A 190 15.67 -10.12 -17.02
N ARG A 191 16.42 -10.83 -17.87
CA ARG A 191 16.22 -12.26 -18.11
C ARG A 191 16.51 -13.06 -16.85
N LYS A 192 15.68 -14.07 -16.58
CA LYS A 192 16.10 -15.14 -15.67
C LYS A 192 17.26 -15.89 -16.32
N LYS A 193 18.33 -16.18 -15.57
CA LYS A 193 19.55 -16.85 -16.08
C LYS A 193 19.31 -18.15 -16.86
N ARG A 194 18.14 -18.78 -16.73
CA ARG A 194 17.77 -20.05 -17.36
C ARG A 194 16.95 -19.90 -18.64
N GLU A 195 16.49 -18.70 -18.99
CA GLU A 195 15.73 -18.46 -20.21
C GLU A 195 16.69 -18.23 -21.38
N LYS A 196 16.66 -19.14 -22.36
CA LYS A 196 17.42 -18.97 -23.60
C LYS A 196 16.79 -17.84 -24.42
N PRO A 197 17.59 -16.95 -25.02
CA PRO A 197 17.07 -15.93 -25.93
C PRO A 197 16.29 -16.59 -27.07
N LYS A 198 15.14 -16.03 -27.46
CA LYS A 198 14.44 -16.46 -28.68
C LYS A 198 15.30 -16.22 -29.93
N LYS A 199 16.19 -15.22 -29.89
CA LYS A 199 17.20 -14.92 -30.93
C LYS A 199 18.53 -14.51 -30.29
N PRO A 200 19.69 -14.83 -30.90
CA PRO A 200 20.98 -14.33 -30.43
C PRO A 200 20.97 -12.79 -30.34
N ASN A 201 21.48 -12.24 -29.23
CA ASN A 201 21.53 -10.80 -28.93
C ASN A 201 20.18 -10.06 -28.79
N GLN A 202 19.04 -10.76 -28.73
CA GLN A 202 17.77 -10.10 -28.41
C GLN A 202 17.83 -9.52 -26.99
N LYS A 203 17.48 -8.24 -26.82
CA LYS A 203 17.18 -7.67 -25.50
C LYS A 203 15.71 -7.94 -25.18
N ASP A 204 15.40 -8.36 -23.97
CA ASP A 204 14.00 -8.39 -23.52
C ASP A 204 13.66 -7.00 -23.04
N ILE A 205 12.69 -6.39 -23.70
CA ILE A 205 12.23 -5.04 -23.42
C ILE A 205 10.74 -5.17 -23.15
N LEU A 206 10.33 -4.72 -21.96
CA LEU A 206 8.93 -4.50 -21.65
C LEU A 206 8.54 -3.15 -22.22
N MET A 207 7.37 -3.12 -22.84
CA MET A 207 6.81 -1.91 -23.43
C MET A 207 5.52 -1.57 -22.69
N PRO A 208 5.61 -1.03 -21.45
CA PRO A 208 4.44 -0.52 -20.76
C PRO A 208 3.82 0.60 -21.61
N LYS A 209 2.50 0.54 -21.75
CA LYS A 209 1.72 1.52 -22.51
C LYS A 209 0.99 2.42 -21.55
N MET A 210 0.78 3.65 -21.95
CA MET A 210 0.01 4.63 -21.20
C MET A 210 -0.97 5.34 -22.12
N VAL A 211 -2.20 5.50 -21.67
CA VAL A 211 -3.24 6.29 -22.32
C VAL A 211 -3.84 7.19 -21.27
N TYR A 212 -4.08 8.46 -21.58
CA TYR A 212 -4.82 9.34 -20.69
C TYR A 212 -5.91 10.11 -21.42
N VAL A 213 -7.07 10.19 -20.76
CA VAL A 213 -8.27 10.88 -21.24
C VAL A 213 -8.45 12.15 -20.42
N HIS A 214 -8.64 13.29 -21.08
CA HIS A 214 -8.82 14.58 -20.39
C HIS A 214 -9.70 15.56 -21.18
N GLU A 215 -10.11 16.64 -20.50
CA GLU A 215 -11.04 17.66 -21.00
C GLU A 215 -10.29 18.92 -21.50
N GLY A 216 -9.05 18.76 -21.97
CA GLY A 216 -8.17 19.87 -22.37
C GLY A 216 -7.26 20.37 -21.24
N ILE A 217 -6.84 21.63 -21.32
CA ILE A 217 -5.92 22.27 -20.38
C ILE A 217 -6.71 23.00 -19.28
N ASP A 218 -6.33 22.79 -18.02
CA ASP A 218 -6.79 23.57 -16.88
C ASP A 218 -5.92 24.84 -16.78
N TYR A 219 -6.41 25.94 -17.36
CA TYR A 219 -5.65 27.20 -17.40
C TYR A 219 -5.47 27.83 -16.03
N ASP A 220 -6.39 27.62 -15.09
CA ASP A 220 -6.32 28.17 -13.74
C ASP A 220 -5.21 27.54 -12.91
N LYS A 221 -4.96 26.23 -13.13
CA LYS A 221 -3.86 25.49 -12.48
C LYS A 221 -2.56 25.49 -13.29
N SER A 222 -2.60 25.95 -14.52
CA SER A 222 -1.44 25.98 -15.41
C SER A 222 -0.53 27.17 -15.14
N THR A 223 0.76 26.98 -15.40
CA THR A 223 1.74 28.06 -15.45
C THR A 223 2.16 28.33 -16.90
N ALA A 224 3.00 29.35 -17.10
CA ALA A 224 3.61 29.62 -18.40
C ALA A 224 4.48 28.43 -18.89
N LYS A 225 5.17 27.74 -17.98
CA LYS A 225 6.12 26.66 -18.31
C LYS A 225 5.52 25.26 -18.22
N ARG A 226 4.46 25.05 -17.44
CA ARG A 226 3.87 23.74 -17.18
C ARG A 226 2.36 23.80 -17.30
N LYS A 227 1.81 23.05 -18.25
CA LYS A 227 0.37 22.89 -18.42
C LYS A 227 -0.15 21.76 -17.54
N VAL A 228 -1.34 21.95 -17.00
CA VAL A 228 -2.06 20.96 -16.19
C VAL A 228 -3.26 20.49 -16.99
N LEU A 229 -3.46 19.18 -17.07
CA LEU A 229 -4.61 18.60 -17.77
C LEU A 229 -5.87 18.68 -16.91
N LYS A 230 -6.97 19.08 -17.51
CA LYS A 230 -8.27 19.16 -16.84
C LYS A 230 -8.91 17.79 -16.76
N ASN A 231 -9.25 17.34 -15.53
CA ASN A 231 -9.94 16.08 -15.27
C ASN A 231 -9.28 14.86 -15.94
N ALA A 232 -7.95 14.80 -15.91
CA ALA A 232 -7.21 13.71 -16.53
C ALA A 232 -7.41 12.38 -15.79
N ARG A 233 -7.63 11.32 -16.58
CA ARG A 233 -7.64 9.95 -16.12
C ARG A 233 -6.57 9.16 -16.87
N TYR A 234 -5.71 8.48 -16.12
CA TYR A 234 -4.59 7.70 -16.63
C TYR A 234 -4.91 6.20 -16.61
N PHE A 235 -4.49 5.53 -17.68
CA PHE A 235 -4.57 4.09 -17.89
C PHE A 235 -3.18 3.65 -18.31
N GLY A 236 -2.66 2.58 -17.72
CA GLY A 236 -1.35 2.12 -18.14
C GLY A 236 -0.84 0.93 -17.39
N GLY A 237 0.22 0.34 -17.94
CA GLY A 237 0.86 -0.85 -17.40
C GLY A 237 1.33 -1.79 -18.50
N ILE A 238 1.76 -2.98 -18.09
CA ILE A 238 2.14 -4.07 -18.99
C ILE A 238 0.87 -4.83 -19.38
N LEU A 239 0.04 -4.18 -20.20
CA LEU A 239 -1.27 -4.69 -20.61
C LEU A 239 -1.29 -5.05 -22.10
N ASN A 240 -2.16 -6.00 -22.44
CA ASN A 240 -2.54 -6.19 -23.84
C ASN A 240 -3.17 -4.88 -24.35
N SER A 241 -2.78 -4.47 -25.57
CA SER A 241 -3.34 -3.28 -26.20
C SER A 241 -4.87 -3.32 -26.29
N GLU A 242 -5.45 -4.50 -26.51
CA GLU A 242 -6.90 -4.65 -26.60
C GLU A 242 -7.59 -4.41 -25.25
N GLU A 243 -7.06 -5.00 -24.19
CA GLU A 243 -7.57 -4.82 -22.82
C GLU A 243 -7.46 -3.36 -22.38
N LEU A 244 -6.33 -2.72 -22.65
CA LEU A 244 -6.13 -1.30 -22.36
C LEU A 244 -7.17 -0.42 -23.05
N TRP A 245 -7.43 -0.63 -24.35
CA TRP A 245 -8.43 0.15 -25.07
C TRP A 245 -9.87 -0.16 -24.64
N LEU A 246 -10.17 -1.39 -24.19
CA LEU A 246 -11.45 -1.73 -23.57
C LEU A 246 -11.64 -0.99 -22.24
N GLU A 247 -10.59 -0.88 -21.43
CA GLU A 247 -10.65 -0.15 -20.18
C GLU A 247 -10.91 1.35 -20.41
N VAL A 248 -10.19 1.96 -21.35
CA VAL A 248 -10.39 3.36 -21.77
C VAL A 248 -11.81 3.56 -22.29
N SER A 249 -12.27 2.68 -23.19
CA SER A 249 -13.64 2.69 -23.73
C SER A 249 -14.70 2.68 -22.64
N ARG A 250 -14.58 1.74 -21.69
CA ARG A 250 -15.52 1.58 -20.59
C ARG A 250 -15.56 2.83 -19.73
N TYR A 251 -14.40 3.40 -19.41
CA TYR A 251 -14.35 4.65 -18.65
C TYR A 251 -15.06 5.80 -19.37
N ILE A 252 -14.84 5.97 -20.68
CA ILE A 252 -15.48 7.06 -21.43
C ILE A 252 -17.00 6.89 -21.42
N ASP A 253 -17.51 5.68 -21.63
CA ASP A 253 -18.95 5.40 -21.56
C ASP A 253 -19.51 5.62 -20.15
N GLU A 254 -18.82 5.15 -19.10
CA GLU A 254 -19.27 5.35 -17.71
C GLU A 254 -19.30 6.83 -17.29
N VAL A 255 -18.34 7.63 -17.78
CA VAL A 255 -18.15 9.02 -17.32
C VAL A 255 -18.84 10.05 -18.19
N TYR A 256 -18.88 9.86 -19.50
CA TYR A 256 -19.32 10.89 -20.44
C TYR A 256 -20.58 10.47 -21.20
N ASN A 257 -21.45 11.45 -21.44
CA ASN A 257 -22.58 11.27 -22.33
C ASN A 257 -22.09 11.30 -23.78
N ILE A 258 -21.80 10.13 -24.33
CA ILE A 258 -21.24 9.96 -25.69
C ILE A 258 -22.03 10.74 -26.74
N ASN A 259 -23.36 10.78 -26.64
CA ASN A 259 -24.23 11.50 -27.59
C ASN A 259 -23.96 13.01 -27.65
N LYS A 260 -23.29 13.59 -26.65
CA LYS A 260 -22.91 15.00 -26.60
C LYS A 260 -21.43 15.25 -26.89
N VAL A 261 -20.65 14.19 -27.06
CA VAL A 261 -19.25 14.29 -27.50
C VAL A 261 -19.26 14.49 -29.01
N GLU A 262 -18.87 15.68 -29.45
CA GLU A 262 -18.80 16.06 -30.86
C GLU A 262 -17.46 15.63 -31.48
N THR A 263 -16.38 15.60 -30.70
CA THR A 263 -15.04 15.28 -31.21
C THR A 263 -14.16 14.64 -30.15
N ILE A 264 -13.44 13.57 -30.54
CA ILE A 264 -12.37 12.97 -29.75
C ILE A 264 -11.06 13.14 -30.52
N TYR A 265 -10.12 13.88 -29.92
CA TYR A 265 -8.76 13.99 -30.45
C TYR A 265 -7.90 12.87 -29.89
N LEU A 266 -7.31 12.06 -30.75
CA LEU A 266 -6.34 11.03 -30.37
C LEU A 266 -4.94 11.43 -30.85
N SER A 267 -4.02 11.64 -29.89
CA SER A 267 -2.62 11.96 -30.14
C SER A 267 -1.72 10.78 -29.77
N GLY A 268 -0.70 10.52 -30.58
CA GLY A 268 0.30 9.49 -30.34
C GLY A 268 1.31 9.40 -31.48
N ASP A 269 2.28 8.51 -31.36
CA ASP A 269 3.38 8.34 -32.33
C ASP A 269 2.98 7.59 -33.63
N GLY A 270 1.76 7.08 -33.69
CA GLY A 270 1.23 6.32 -34.83
C GLY A 270 1.57 4.83 -34.82
N ALA A 271 2.05 4.29 -33.69
CA ALA A 271 2.22 2.86 -33.48
C ALA A 271 0.92 2.09 -33.78
N SER A 272 1.08 0.84 -34.22
CA SER A 272 -0.06 0.00 -34.64
C SER A 272 -1.10 -0.17 -33.54
N TRP A 273 -0.65 -0.25 -32.29
CA TRP A 273 -1.53 -0.39 -31.13
C TRP A 273 -2.37 0.87 -30.85
N ILE A 274 -1.84 2.07 -31.14
CA ILE A 274 -2.59 3.33 -31.03
C ILE A 274 -3.62 3.43 -32.15
N LYS A 275 -3.22 3.05 -33.38
CA LYS A 275 -4.14 2.98 -34.54
C LYS A 275 -5.30 2.02 -34.32
N HIS A 276 -5.12 0.95 -33.56
CA HIS A 276 -6.22 0.07 -33.16
C HIS A 276 -7.21 0.76 -32.22
N GLY A 277 -6.70 1.57 -31.28
CA GLY A 277 -7.52 2.45 -30.45
C GLY A 277 -8.39 3.39 -31.27
N PHE A 278 -7.81 4.05 -32.27
CA PHE A 278 -8.55 4.94 -33.18
C PHE A 278 -9.74 4.24 -33.86
N ARG A 279 -9.53 3.02 -34.38
CA ARG A 279 -10.61 2.25 -35.05
C ARG A 279 -11.75 1.90 -34.08
N ARG A 280 -11.45 1.71 -32.80
CA ARG A 280 -12.47 1.48 -31.77
C ARG A 280 -13.08 2.77 -31.24
N ALA A 281 -12.34 3.87 -31.20
CA ALA A 281 -12.88 5.17 -30.88
C ALA A 281 -13.94 5.62 -31.89
N ASN A 282 -13.79 5.23 -33.16
CA ASN A 282 -14.80 5.43 -34.21
C ASN A 282 -16.01 4.48 -34.11
N LEU A 283 -16.10 3.63 -33.07
CA LEU A 283 -17.30 2.84 -32.75
C LEU A 283 -18.17 3.51 -31.66
N PHE A 284 -17.76 4.66 -31.12
CA PHE A 284 -18.58 5.50 -30.24
C PHE A 284 -19.41 6.51 -31.03
#